data_AF-A0A537AS84-F1
#
_entry.id   AF-A0A537AS84-F1
#
_cell.length_a   1.000
_cell.length_b   1.000
_cell.length_c   1.000
_cell.angle_alpha   90.00
_cell.angle_beta   90.00
_cell.angle_gamma   90.00
#
_symmetry.space_group_name_H-M   'P 1'
#
loop_
_entity.id
_entity.type
_entity.pdbx_description
1 polymer ?
#
loop_
_entity_poly.entity_id
_entity_poly.type
_entity_poly.pdbx_seq_one_letter_code
_entity_poly.pdbx_strand_id
1 'polypeptide(L)'
;MKRSARGALRIALLLASAAMAGALALECWQLARAQEVNRQLAQRLARRPEQPAQLASTASDPRLWVAAARPSFSAGGVAQAAALLRRAADASRGELRQVALYDLGNLYLKEALRVRESGADASALPLLELAKESYRSALLERPDLWDAKFNLELALRLAPDPDPDDTGAPQILTGERAVTTMRAFTLGLP
;
A
#
# COMPACT_ATOMS: atom_id res chain seq x y z
N MET A 1 -41.10 1.64 -39.92
CA MET A 1 -39.67 1.92 -39.63
C MET A 1 -39.26 1.73 -38.16
N LYS A 2 -40.06 2.12 -37.14
CA LYS A 2 -39.67 2.03 -35.70
C LYS A 2 -39.40 0.61 -35.13
N ARG A 3 -39.96 -0.46 -35.71
CA ARG A 3 -39.75 -1.85 -35.23
C ARG A 3 -38.38 -2.43 -35.60
N SER A 4 -37.84 -2.11 -36.77
CA SER A 4 -36.53 -2.59 -37.24
C SER A 4 -35.38 -1.98 -36.42
N ALA A 5 -35.46 -0.69 -36.10
CA ALA A 5 -34.48 -0.01 -35.25
C ALA A 5 -34.37 -0.61 -33.82
N ARG A 6 -35.50 -1.05 -33.24
CA ARG A 6 -35.51 -1.72 -31.92
C ARG A 6 -34.90 -3.13 -31.97
N GLY A 7 -35.04 -3.84 -33.09
CA GLY A 7 -34.40 -5.15 -33.31
C GLY A 7 -32.89 -5.02 -33.45
N ALA A 8 -32.43 -4.08 -34.28
CA ALA A 8 -31.01 -3.78 -34.45
C ALA A 8 -30.34 -3.34 -33.13
N LEU A 9 -31.01 -2.49 -32.34
CA LEU A 9 -30.51 -2.05 -31.04
C LEU A 9 -30.36 -3.21 -30.05
N ARG A 10 -31.32 -4.15 -30.01
CA ARG A 10 -31.23 -5.34 -29.15
C ARG A 10 -30.07 -6.24 -29.55
N ILE A 11 -29.86 -6.45 -30.84
CA ILE A 11 -28.75 -7.26 -31.34
C ILE A 11 -27.41 -6.59 -30.98
N ALA A 12 -27.30 -5.28 -31.16
CA ALA A 12 -26.10 -4.52 -30.79
C ALA A 12 -25.80 -4.61 -29.27
N LEU A 13 -26.83 -4.48 -28.42
CA LEU A 13 -26.71 -4.64 -26.97
C LEU A 13 -26.25 -6.05 -26.57
N LEU A 14 -26.82 -7.09 -27.20
CA LEU A 14 -26.43 -8.48 -26.94
C LEU A 14 -24.96 -8.71 -27.33
N LEU A 15 -24.53 -8.23 -28.50
CA LEU A 15 -23.13 -8.35 -28.95
C LEU A 15 -22.18 -7.60 -28.01
N ALA A 16 -22.52 -6.38 -27.58
CA ALA A 16 -21.73 -5.62 -26.62
C ALA A 16 -21.62 -6.33 -25.27
N SER A 17 -22.72 -6.90 -24.76
CA SER A 17 -22.73 -7.65 -23.50
C SER A 17 -21.89 -8.93 -23.58
N ALA A 18 -21.94 -9.64 -24.71
CA ALA A 18 -21.14 -10.84 -24.94
C ALA A 18 -19.64 -10.52 -25.03
N ALA A 19 -19.27 -9.41 -25.71
CA ALA A 19 -17.90 -8.93 -25.77
C ALA A 19 -17.36 -8.56 -24.38
N MET A 20 -18.16 -7.85 -23.57
CA MET A 20 -17.79 -7.48 -22.20
C MET A 20 -17.61 -8.71 -21.30
N ALA A 21 -18.53 -9.67 -21.38
CA ALA A 21 -18.43 -10.93 -20.64
C ALA A 21 -17.18 -11.73 -21.04
N GLY A 22 -16.84 -11.74 -22.33
CA GLY A 22 -15.60 -12.36 -22.83
C GLY A 22 -14.34 -11.70 -22.29
N ALA A 23 -14.30 -10.35 -22.26
CA ALA A 23 -13.18 -9.61 -21.68
C ALA A 23 -13.00 -9.91 -20.18
N LEU A 24 -14.10 -9.87 -19.40
CA LEU A 24 -14.08 -10.22 -17.98
C LEU A 24 -13.62 -11.67 -17.75
N ALA A 25 -14.04 -12.61 -18.58
CA ALA A 25 -13.60 -14.00 -18.48
C ALA A 25 -12.09 -14.14 -18.74
N LEU A 26 -11.55 -13.41 -19.72
CA LEU A 26 -10.11 -13.39 -20.01
C LEU A 26 -9.32 -12.77 -18.84
N GLU A 27 -9.80 -11.68 -18.27
CA GLU A 27 -9.17 -11.04 -17.11
C GLU A 27 -9.20 -11.96 -15.88
N CYS A 28 -10.35 -12.57 -15.58
CA CYS A 28 -10.49 -13.56 -14.51
C CYS A 28 -9.54 -14.75 -14.72
N TRP A 29 -9.40 -15.24 -15.96
CA TRP A 29 -8.49 -16.34 -16.27
C TRP A 29 -7.02 -15.94 -16.10
N GLN A 30 -6.64 -14.74 -16.55
CA GLN A 30 -5.29 -14.20 -16.35
C GLN A 30 -4.97 -14.02 -14.87
N LEU A 31 -5.93 -13.52 -14.09
CA LEU A 31 -5.81 -13.39 -12.64
C LEU A 31 -5.64 -14.76 -11.96
N ALA A 32 -6.49 -15.73 -12.30
CA ALA A 32 -6.40 -17.09 -11.76
C ALA A 32 -5.05 -17.75 -12.10
N ARG A 33 -4.56 -17.56 -13.33
CA ARG A 33 -3.25 -18.04 -13.77
C ARG A 33 -2.10 -17.37 -13.01
N ALA A 34 -2.18 -16.04 -12.82
CA ALA A 34 -1.18 -15.30 -12.04
C ALA A 34 -1.17 -15.75 -10.58
N GLN A 35 -2.34 -15.98 -9.97
CA GLN A 35 -2.48 -16.50 -8.61
C GLN A 35 -1.89 -17.90 -8.49
N GLU A 36 -2.11 -18.77 -9.48
CA GLU A 36 -1.56 -20.13 -9.47
C GLU A 36 -0.03 -20.12 -9.60
N VAL A 37 0.54 -19.30 -10.48
CA VAL A 37 2.00 -19.11 -10.58
C VAL A 37 2.58 -18.58 -9.26
N ASN A 38 1.90 -17.59 -8.65
CA ASN A 38 2.31 -17.06 -7.35
C ASN A 38 2.25 -18.13 -6.25
N ARG A 39 1.23 -19.00 -6.22
CA ARG A 39 1.12 -20.13 -5.29
C ARG A 39 2.26 -21.13 -5.49
N GLN A 40 2.56 -21.51 -6.72
CA GLN A 40 3.65 -22.43 -7.02
C GLN A 40 5.00 -21.83 -6.63
N LEU A 41 5.22 -20.54 -6.87
CA LEU A 41 6.42 -19.84 -6.42
C LEU A 41 6.50 -19.81 -4.89
N ALA A 42 5.42 -19.46 -4.21
CA ALA A 42 5.34 -19.48 -2.75
C ALA A 42 5.62 -20.88 -2.17
N GLN A 43 5.08 -21.94 -2.78
CA GLN A 43 5.34 -23.33 -2.37
C GLN A 43 6.81 -23.72 -2.60
N ARG A 44 7.41 -23.31 -3.71
CA ARG A 44 8.85 -23.55 -3.98
C ARG A 44 9.73 -22.84 -2.98
N LEU A 45 9.38 -21.61 -2.62
CA LEU A 45 10.08 -20.82 -1.60
C LEU A 45 9.84 -21.37 -0.18
N ALA A 46 8.67 -21.93 0.11
CA ALA A 46 8.39 -22.58 1.39
C ALA A 46 9.11 -23.91 1.56
N ARG A 47 9.31 -24.68 0.47
CA ARG A 47 10.10 -25.93 0.46
C ARG A 47 11.61 -25.69 0.55
N ARG A 48 12.06 -24.47 0.26
CA ARG A 48 13.43 -24.00 0.47
C ARG A 48 13.39 -22.78 1.38
N PRO A 49 13.09 -22.98 2.68
CA PRO A 49 13.00 -21.88 3.65
C PRO A 49 14.33 -21.14 3.81
N GLU A 50 15.42 -21.73 3.32
CA GLU A 50 16.68 -21.09 2.92
C GLU A 50 16.44 -20.08 1.76
N GLN A 51 15.74 -19.01 2.13
CA GLN A 51 15.93 -17.62 1.74
C GLN A 51 15.65 -17.22 0.28
N PRO A 52 14.39 -16.84 -0.04
CA PRO A 52 14.12 -15.82 -1.05
C PRO A 52 15.05 -14.59 -0.94
N ALA A 53 15.50 -14.24 0.27
CA ALA A 53 16.47 -13.18 0.50
C ALA A 53 17.92 -13.50 0.08
N GLN A 54 18.39 -14.75 0.08
CA GLN A 54 19.70 -15.16 -0.45
C GLN A 54 19.68 -15.28 -1.98
N LEU A 55 18.57 -15.80 -2.52
CA LEU A 55 18.34 -15.79 -3.98
C LEU A 55 18.25 -14.35 -4.50
N ALA A 56 17.60 -13.45 -3.75
CA ALA A 56 17.54 -12.03 -4.07
C ALA A 56 18.87 -11.29 -3.82
N SER A 57 19.63 -11.63 -2.77
CA SER A 57 20.90 -10.94 -2.48
C SER A 57 21.96 -11.19 -3.54
N THR A 58 21.92 -12.34 -4.21
CA THR A 58 22.80 -12.72 -5.33
C THR A 58 22.24 -12.34 -6.70
N ALA A 59 20.92 -12.14 -6.82
CA ALA A 59 20.29 -11.69 -8.05
C ALA A 59 20.64 -10.24 -8.38
N SER A 60 20.94 -9.97 -9.65
CA SER A 60 21.08 -8.60 -10.19
C SER A 60 19.83 -8.11 -10.92
N ASP A 61 18.79 -8.95 -11.03
CA ASP A 61 17.53 -8.61 -11.72
C ASP A 61 16.48 -8.09 -10.71
N PRO A 62 16.02 -6.82 -10.82
CA PRO A 62 15.01 -6.25 -9.94
C PRO A 62 13.68 -7.03 -9.93
N ARG A 63 13.35 -7.76 -11.00
CA ARG A 63 12.14 -8.61 -11.05
C ARG A 63 12.19 -9.72 -10.01
N LEU A 64 13.37 -10.28 -9.76
CA LEU A 64 13.56 -11.34 -8.78
C LEU A 64 13.39 -10.80 -7.35
N TRP A 65 13.78 -9.56 -7.08
CA TRP A 65 13.57 -8.93 -5.78
C TRP A 65 12.09 -8.66 -5.49
N VAL A 66 11.32 -8.17 -6.48
CA VAL A 66 9.85 -8.02 -6.36
C VAL A 66 9.20 -9.38 -6.10
N ALA A 67 9.57 -10.41 -6.86
CA ALA A 67 9.02 -11.76 -6.69
C ALA A 67 9.34 -12.36 -5.30
N ALA A 68 10.56 -12.12 -4.81
CA ALA A 68 11.02 -12.60 -3.50
C ALA A 68 10.35 -11.88 -2.32
N ALA A 69 9.85 -10.66 -2.50
CA ALA A 69 9.17 -9.91 -1.43
C ALA A 69 7.75 -10.38 -1.14
N ARG A 70 7.04 -10.91 -2.15
CA ARG A 70 5.61 -11.25 -2.05
C ARG A 70 5.24 -12.30 -0.99
N PRO A 71 6.00 -13.40 -0.79
CA PRO A 71 5.68 -14.37 0.26
C PRO A 71 5.66 -13.77 1.67
N SER A 72 6.46 -12.74 1.91
CA SER A 72 6.60 -12.10 3.21
C SER A 72 5.39 -11.28 3.63
N PHE A 73 4.46 -10.99 2.70
CA PHE A 73 3.24 -10.21 2.97
C PHE A 73 2.30 -10.92 3.98
N SER A 74 2.42 -12.24 4.12
CA SER A 74 1.59 -13.05 5.02
C SER A 74 2.37 -13.64 6.21
N ALA A 75 3.69 -13.40 6.29
CA ALA A 75 4.58 -14.12 7.21
C ALA A 75 5.28 -13.22 8.25
N GLY A 76 4.86 -11.96 8.39
CA GLY A 76 5.46 -11.00 9.34
C GLY A 76 6.82 -10.43 8.91
N GLY A 77 7.27 -10.73 7.68
CA GLY A 77 8.56 -10.28 7.14
C GLY A 77 8.54 -8.88 6.53
N VAL A 78 7.82 -7.92 7.14
CA VAL A 78 7.55 -6.59 6.54
C VAL A 78 8.85 -5.83 6.24
N ALA A 79 9.78 -5.77 7.19
CA ALA A 79 11.04 -5.04 7.00
C ALA A 79 11.88 -5.61 5.84
N GLN A 80 11.96 -6.94 5.74
CA GLN A 80 12.71 -7.62 4.67
C GLN A 80 12.05 -7.42 3.31
N ALA A 81 10.72 -7.55 3.23
CA ALA A 81 9.96 -7.34 2.01
C ALA A 81 10.09 -5.89 1.50
N ALA A 82 9.98 -4.93 2.42
CA ALA A 82 10.15 -3.52 2.11
C ALA A 82 11.55 -3.21 1.57
N ALA A 83 12.60 -3.82 2.14
CA ALA A 83 13.96 -3.66 1.65
C ALA A 83 14.14 -4.18 0.22
N LEU A 84 13.58 -5.35 -0.09
CA LEU A 84 13.63 -5.93 -1.44
C LEU A 84 12.88 -5.07 -2.47
N LEU A 85 11.68 -4.61 -2.12
CA LEU A 85 10.86 -3.77 -3.00
C LEU A 85 11.50 -2.41 -3.23
N ARG A 86 12.07 -1.78 -2.19
CA ARG A 86 12.76 -0.50 -2.35
C ARG A 86 14.00 -0.66 -3.24
N ARG A 87 14.79 -1.70 -3.01
CA ARG A 87 15.93 -2.04 -3.87
C ARG A 87 15.50 -2.23 -5.33
N ALA A 88 14.35 -2.89 -5.57
CA ALA A 88 13.82 -3.06 -6.91
C ALA A 88 13.36 -1.75 -7.56
N ALA A 89 12.68 -0.89 -6.81
CA ALA A 89 12.28 0.42 -7.27
C ALA A 89 13.50 1.29 -7.64
N ASP A 90 14.55 1.27 -6.82
CA ASP A 90 15.77 2.06 -7.04
C ASP A 90 16.57 1.59 -8.26
N ALA A 91 16.56 0.29 -8.55
CA ALA A 91 17.29 -0.28 -9.68
C ALA A 91 16.49 -0.37 -10.99
N SER A 92 15.25 0.11 -11.01
CA SER A 92 14.38 0.03 -12.19
C SER A 92 13.71 1.37 -12.52
N ARG A 93 13.00 1.43 -13.66
CA ARG A 93 12.23 2.60 -14.12
C ARG A 93 10.94 2.14 -14.81
N GLY A 94 9.97 3.04 -14.96
CA GLY A 94 8.73 2.76 -15.67
C GLY A 94 7.93 1.64 -14.99
N GLU A 95 7.43 0.69 -15.77
CA GLU A 95 6.51 -0.35 -15.30
C GLU A 95 7.05 -1.15 -14.09
N LEU A 96 8.33 -1.54 -14.11
CA LEU A 96 8.87 -2.35 -13.01
C LEU A 96 9.04 -1.55 -11.72
N ARG A 97 9.45 -0.28 -11.82
CA ARG A 97 9.55 0.63 -10.68
C ARG A 97 8.17 0.91 -10.11
N GLN A 98 7.19 1.14 -10.98
CA GLN A 98 5.79 1.26 -10.59
C GLN A 98 5.28 0.04 -9.82
N VAL A 99 5.53 -1.17 -10.33
CA VAL A 99 5.11 -2.41 -9.67
C VAL A 99 5.74 -2.53 -8.29
N ALA A 100 7.04 -2.26 -8.17
CA ALA A 100 7.75 -2.32 -6.88
C ALA A 100 7.19 -1.31 -5.86
N LEU A 101 6.94 -0.07 -6.28
CA LEU A 101 6.37 0.99 -5.44
C LEU A 101 4.92 0.70 -5.03
N TYR A 102 4.11 0.18 -5.95
CA TYR A 102 2.73 -0.23 -5.65
C TYR A 102 2.70 -1.40 -4.66
N ASP A 103 3.52 -2.42 -4.86
CA ASP A 103 3.65 -3.55 -3.92
C ASP A 103 4.17 -3.06 -2.55
N LEU A 104 5.07 -2.07 -2.51
CA LEU A 104 5.57 -1.46 -1.27
C LEU A 104 4.46 -0.72 -0.51
N GLY A 105 3.63 0.05 -1.21
CA GLY A 105 2.45 0.71 -0.63
C GLY A 105 1.45 -0.31 -0.05
N ASN A 106 1.18 -1.38 -0.79
CA ASN A 106 0.29 -2.46 -0.35
C ASN A 106 0.81 -3.17 0.91
N LEU A 107 2.12 -3.39 0.99
CA LEU A 107 2.76 -3.99 2.15
C LEU A 107 2.53 -3.12 3.40
N TYR A 108 2.82 -1.83 3.30
CA TYR A 108 2.67 -0.91 4.44
C TYR A 108 1.21 -0.71 4.84
N LEU A 109 0.29 -0.61 3.88
CA LEU A 109 -1.14 -0.47 4.18
C LEU A 109 -1.68 -1.70 4.92
N LYS A 110 -1.32 -2.91 4.47
CA LYS A 110 -1.73 -4.15 5.16
C LYS A 110 -1.18 -4.24 6.57
N GLU A 111 0.09 -3.90 6.75
CA GLU A 111 0.69 -3.91 8.08
C GLU A 111 0.08 -2.84 8.99
N ALA A 112 -0.21 -1.65 8.46
CA ALA A 112 -0.91 -0.62 9.20
C ALA A 112 -2.27 -1.12 9.71
N LEU A 113 -3.07 -1.74 8.84
CA LEU A 113 -4.36 -2.32 9.22
C LEU A 113 -4.22 -3.38 10.32
N ARG A 114 -3.24 -4.30 10.19
CA ARG A 114 -2.94 -5.32 11.20
C ARG A 114 -2.56 -4.72 12.55
N VAL A 115 -1.73 -3.67 12.54
CA VAL A 115 -1.31 -2.96 13.76
C VAL A 115 -2.50 -2.27 14.44
N ARG A 116 -3.40 -1.67 13.65
CA ARG A 116 -4.63 -1.06 14.17
C ARG A 116 -5.60 -2.07 14.76
N GLU A 117 -5.76 -3.23 14.12
CA GLU A 117 -6.56 -4.34 14.65
C GLU A 117 -6.04 -4.82 16.01
N SER A 118 -4.74 -4.69 16.27
CA SER A 118 -4.14 -4.98 17.58
C SER A 118 -4.30 -3.86 18.63
N GLY A 119 -4.98 -2.76 18.29
CA GLY A 119 -5.22 -1.61 19.18
C GLY A 119 -4.07 -0.61 19.25
N ALA A 120 -3.06 -0.72 18.38
CA ALA A 120 -1.87 0.12 18.39
C ALA A 120 -1.93 1.22 17.30
N ASP A 121 -2.99 2.03 17.27
CA ASP A 121 -3.23 3.03 16.22
C ASP A 121 -2.05 4.00 16.01
N ALA A 122 -1.39 4.44 17.09
CA ALA A 122 -0.22 5.33 17.00
C ALA A 122 0.93 4.71 16.20
N SER A 123 1.14 3.40 16.31
CA SER A 123 2.18 2.67 15.58
C SER A 123 1.81 2.44 14.10
N ALA A 124 0.54 2.57 13.74
CA ALA A 124 0.08 2.42 12.37
C ALA A 124 0.28 3.69 11.54
N LEU A 125 0.31 4.86 12.18
CA LEU A 125 0.43 6.15 11.48
C LEU A 125 1.67 6.22 10.57
N PRO A 126 2.90 5.88 11.02
CA PRO A 126 4.07 5.90 10.15
C PRO A 126 3.95 4.93 8.95
N LEU A 127 3.28 3.80 9.13
CA LEU A 127 3.05 2.84 8.05
C LEU A 127 2.06 3.39 7.02
N LEU A 128 1.02 4.11 7.46
CA LEU A 128 0.09 4.79 6.56
C LEU A 128 0.79 5.89 5.75
N GLU A 129 1.68 6.68 6.37
CA GLU A 129 2.49 7.67 5.66
C GLU A 129 3.40 7.03 4.59
N LEU A 130 4.09 5.94 4.94
CA LEU A 130 4.92 5.20 4.00
C LEU A 130 4.10 4.60 2.85
N ALA A 131 2.88 4.14 3.14
CA ALA A 131 1.96 3.66 2.11
C ALA A 131 1.57 4.79 1.14
N LYS A 132 1.17 5.95 1.66
CA LYS A 132 0.80 7.14 0.85
C LYS A 132 1.94 7.57 -0.07
N GLU A 133 3.16 7.68 0.47
CA GLU A 133 4.34 8.06 -0.30
C GLU A 133 4.64 7.06 -1.43
N SER A 134 4.55 5.76 -1.12
CA SER A 134 4.79 4.70 -2.10
C SER A 134 3.76 4.72 -3.24
N TYR A 135 2.47 4.93 -2.92
CA TYR A 135 1.43 5.04 -3.95
C TYR A 135 1.56 6.31 -4.80
N ARG A 136 1.89 7.45 -4.19
CA ARG A 136 2.18 8.70 -4.93
C ARG A 136 3.35 8.49 -5.88
N SER A 137 4.43 7.89 -5.42
CA SER A 137 5.58 7.54 -6.24
C SER A 137 5.21 6.57 -7.37
N ALA A 138 4.35 5.57 -7.13
CA ALA A 138 3.86 4.68 -8.18
C ALA A 138 3.01 5.42 -9.23
N LEU A 139 2.21 6.40 -8.81
CA LEU A 139 1.38 7.23 -9.68
C LEU A 139 2.19 8.23 -10.51
N LEU A 140 3.37 8.65 -10.03
CA LEU A 140 4.31 9.43 -10.84
C LEU A 140 4.86 8.61 -12.02
N GLU A 141 5.10 7.31 -11.83
CA GLU A 141 5.52 6.41 -12.92
C GLU A 141 4.35 6.03 -13.84
N ARG A 142 3.14 5.83 -13.27
CA ARG A 142 1.94 5.45 -14.01
C ARG A 142 0.67 6.17 -13.49
N PRO A 143 0.32 7.34 -14.08
CA PRO A 143 -0.81 8.15 -13.61
C PRO A 143 -2.20 7.52 -13.80
N ASP A 144 -2.35 6.53 -14.69
CA ASP A 144 -3.61 5.82 -14.97
C ASP A 144 -3.85 4.60 -14.05
N LEU A 145 -2.94 4.31 -13.11
CA LEU A 145 -3.03 3.17 -12.20
C LEU A 145 -4.16 3.34 -11.16
N TRP A 146 -5.37 2.94 -11.54
CA TRP A 146 -6.58 3.08 -10.72
C TRP A 146 -6.47 2.42 -9.35
N ASP A 147 -5.87 1.23 -9.27
CA ASP A 147 -5.71 0.52 -7.99
C ASP A 147 -4.88 1.33 -6.98
N ALA A 148 -3.83 2.01 -7.44
CA ALA A 148 -3.02 2.87 -6.57
C ALA A 148 -3.80 4.13 -6.13
N LYS A 149 -4.66 4.69 -6.99
CA LYS A 149 -5.52 5.83 -6.60
C LYS A 149 -6.51 5.42 -5.51
N PHE A 150 -7.15 4.27 -5.68
CA PHE A 150 -8.09 3.74 -4.70
C PHE A 150 -7.39 3.43 -3.37
N ASN A 151 -6.24 2.76 -3.40
CA ASN A 151 -5.51 2.44 -2.17
C ASN A 151 -4.93 3.69 -1.49
N LEU A 152 -4.53 4.70 -2.26
CA LEU A 152 -4.12 6.00 -1.72
C LEU A 152 -5.28 6.72 -1.04
N GLU A 153 -6.48 6.71 -1.64
CA GLU A 153 -7.69 7.27 -1.03
C GLU A 153 -8.03 6.56 0.29
N LEU A 154 -7.95 5.23 0.31
CA LEU A 154 -8.12 4.46 1.54
C LEU A 154 -7.10 4.86 2.61
N ALA A 155 -5.81 4.96 2.24
CA ALA A 155 -4.76 5.39 3.17
C ALA A 155 -5.00 6.81 3.71
N LEU A 156 -5.44 7.75 2.85
CA LEU A 156 -5.77 9.12 3.22
C LEU A 156 -6.99 9.23 4.13
N ARG A 157 -7.99 8.35 3.98
CA ARG A 157 -9.13 8.29 4.91
C ARG A 157 -8.71 7.81 6.29
N LEU A 158 -7.71 6.93 6.35
CA LEU A 158 -7.19 6.38 7.60
C LEU A 158 -6.21 7.33 8.30
N ALA A 159 -5.40 8.06 7.53
CA ALA A 159 -4.47 9.09 7.99
C ALA A 159 -4.51 10.28 7.02
N PRO A 160 -5.43 11.23 7.24
CA PRO A 160 -5.52 12.44 6.44
C PRO A 160 -4.21 13.22 6.47
N ASP A 161 -3.86 13.85 5.35
CA ASP A 161 -2.75 14.82 5.37
C ASP A 161 -3.17 16.03 6.23
N PRO A 162 -2.21 16.66 6.92
CA PRO A 162 -2.48 17.89 7.66
C PRO A 162 -2.99 18.97 6.69
N ASP A 163 -3.92 19.79 7.17
CA ASP A 163 -4.35 20.97 6.43
C ASP A 163 -3.13 21.90 6.30
N PRO A 164 -2.78 22.37 5.08
CA PRO A 164 -1.69 23.34 4.92
C PRO A 164 -1.88 24.62 5.77
N ASP A 165 -3.11 24.95 6.17
CA ASP A 165 -3.42 26.08 7.04
C ASP A 165 -3.38 25.72 8.55
N ASP A 166 -3.29 24.43 8.91
CA ASP A 166 -3.05 23.97 10.28
C ASP A 166 -1.55 24.08 10.59
N THR A 167 -1.14 25.20 11.18
CA THR A 167 0.26 25.54 11.46
C THR A 167 0.91 24.66 12.54
N GLY A 168 0.25 23.58 12.98
CA GLY A 168 0.82 22.61 13.90
C GLY A 168 1.23 23.22 15.24
N ALA A 169 0.50 24.25 15.71
CA ALA A 169 0.65 24.67 17.09
C ALA A 169 0.34 23.43 17.95
N PRO A 170 1.31 22.89 18.72
CA PRO A 170 1.03 21.74 19.55
C PRO A 170 -0.15 22.10 20.43
N GLN A 171 -1.20 21.27 20.41
CA GLN A 171 -2.24 21.34 21.41
C GLN A 171 -1.53 21.08 22.74
N ILE A 172 -1.18 22.16 23.44
CA ILE A 172 -0.69 22.07 24.80
C ILE A 172 -1.87 21.46 25.55
N LEU A 173 -1.75 20.17 25.83
CA LEU A 173 -2.58 19.49 26.82
C LEU A 173 -2.31 20.25 28.12
N THR A 174 -3.10 21.30 28.35
CA THR A 174 -2.99 22.17 29.52
C THR A 174 -3.62 21.40 30.68
N GLY A 175 -2.97 20.29 31.02
CA GLY A 175 -3.25 19.46 32.16
C GLY A 175 -2.31 19.85 33.28
N GLU A 176 -2.30 21.11 33.71
CA GLU A 176 -1.63 21.51 34.95
C GLU A 176 -2.27 22.79 35.50
N ARG A 177 -3.35 22.60 36.27
CA ARG A 177 -3.63 23.49 37.40
C ARG A 177 -2.53 23.28 38.45
N ALA A 178 -1.35 23.84 38.21
CA ALA A 178 -0.37 24.02 39.27
C ALA A 178 -0.77 25.27 40.06
N VAL A 179 -1.62 25.07 41.08
CA VAL A 179 -1.73 26.00 42.20
C VAL A 179 -0.36 26.02 42.88
N THR A 180 0.38 27.11 42.72
CA THR A 180 1.44 27.45 43.68
C THR A 180 1.49 28.96 43.88
N THR A 181 0.61 29.44 44.76
CA THR A 181 0.90 30.63 45.56
C THR A 181 2.00 30.26 46.54
N MET A 182 3.27 30.37 46.14
CA MET A 182 4.36 30.54 47.10
C MET A 182 4.57 32.03 47.35
N ARG A 183 3.95 32.50 48.43
CA ARG A 183 4.26 33.79 49.05
C ARG A 183 5.69 33.69 49.59
N ALA A 184 6.61 34.46 49.01
CA ALA A 184 8.00 34.51 49.48
C ALA A 184 8.03 34.94 50.96
N PHE A 185 8.49 34.03 51.81
CA PHE A 185 8.76 34.26 53.22
C PHE A 185 10.24 34.64 53.33
N THR A 186 10.54 35.92 53.56
CA THR A 186 11.92 36.37 53.83
C THR A 186 12.25 36.03 55.28
N LEU A 187 13.15 35.06 55.50
CA LEU A 187 13.64 34.72 56.83
C LEU A 187 15.16 34.91 56.91
N GLY A 188 15.58 35.78 57.82
CA GLY A 188 16.91 35.86 58.44
C GLY A 188 17.77 37.04 57.95
N LEU A 189 18.02 38.12 58.71
CA LEU A 189 18.76 38.27 59.99
C LEU A 189 20.26 37.96 59.83
N PRO A 190 21.20 38.66 60.50
CA PRO A 190 21.06 39.44 61.75
C PRO A 190 21.09 40.97 61.60
#